data_AF-A0A1G3QKZ2-F1
#
_entry.id   AF-A0A1G3QKZ2-F1
#
_cell.length_a   1.000
_cell.length_b   1.000
_cell.length_c   1.000
_cell.angle_alpha   90.00
_cell.angle_beta   90.00
_cell.angle_gamma   90.00
#
_symmetry.space_group_name_H-M   'P 1'
#
loop_
_entity.id
_entity.type
_entity.pdbx_description
1 polymer ?
#
loop_
_entity_poly.entity_id
_entity_poly.type
_entity_poly.pdbx_seq_one_letter_code
_entity_poly.pdbx_strand_id
1 'polypeptide(L)'
;MGIFKEAGETIMRYGELLINKTEELAKITKLNIDIKRLELDIGIAEKEVGRFVLAKIESGAASVNLDESKLKELKDRIDDLKKQIRTKRDKIEKIKSEAGSKKSGGAQ
;
A
#
# COMPACT_ATOMS: atom_id res chain seq x y z
N MET A 1 -30.63 6.83 38.47
CA MET A 1 -30.08 6.48 37.14
C MET A 1 -30.51 7.57 36.19
N GLY A 2 -29.74 8.65 36.12
CA GLY A 2 -30.17 9.91 35.51
C GLY A 2 -29.72 10.01 34.06
N ILE A 3 -30.61 10.52 33.22
CA ILE A 3 -30.47 10.87 31.80
C ILE A 3 -29.13 11.58 31.45
N PHE A 4 -28.58 12.36 32.39
CA PHE A 4 -27.26 13.00 32.25
C PHE A 4 -26.08 12.02 32.24
N LYS A 5 -26.20 10.89 32.95
CA LYS A 5 -25.17 9.84 33.00
C LYS A 5 -25.15 9.02 31.70
N GLU A 6 -26.33 8.69 31.16
CA GLU A 6 -26.47 8.03 29.85
C GLU A 6 -26.04 8.93 28.68
N ALA A 7 -26.34 10.23 28.75
CA ALA A 7 -25.87 11.20 27.75
C ALA A 7 -24.34 11.34 27.76
N GLY A 8 -23.72 11.40 28.95
CA GLY A 8 -22.27 11.46 29.09
C GLY A 8 -21.56 10.20 28.55
N GLU A 9 -22.09 9.02 28.85
CA GLU A 9 -21.57 7.74 28.32
C GLU A 9 -21.71 7.64 26.79
N THR A 10 -22.81 8.15 26.24
CA THR A 10 -23.04 8.17 24.80
C THR A 10 -22.04 9.09 24.09
N ILE A 11 -21.82 10.30 24.62
CA ILE A 11 -20.85 11.26 24.04
C ILE A 11 -19.43 10.68 24.08
N MET A 12 -19.03 10.02 25.18
CA MET A 12 -17.73 9.35 25.26
C MET A 12 -17.58 8.26 24.20
N ARG A 13 -18.57 7.37 24.05
CA ARG A 13 -18.55 6.29 23.06
C ARG A 13 -18.46 6.82 21.62
N TYR A 14 -19.20 7.87 21.29
CA TYR A 14 -19.12 8.51 19.98
C TYR A 14 -17.76 9.19 19.76
N GLY A 15 -17.19 9.83 20.79
CA GLY A 15 -15.86 10.42 20.74
C GLY A 15 -14.77 9.38 20.44
N GLU A 16 -14.78 8.27 21.17
CA GLU A 16 -13.86 7.14 20.94
C GLU A 16 -14.01 6.55 19.53
N LEU A 17 -15.24 6.41 19.04
CA LEU A 17 -15.50 5.90 17.69
C LEU A 17 -14.94 6.84 16.59
N LEU A 18 -15.07 8.15 16.77
CA LEU A 18 -14.53 9.13 15.83
C LEU A 18 -12.99 9.15 15.83
N ILE A 19 -12.37 9.05 16.99
CA ILE A 19 -10.90 8.98 17.12
C ILE A 19 -10.39 7.71 16.44
N ASN A 20 -10.96 6.55 16.76
CA ASN A 20 -10.59 5.26 16.16
C ASN A 20 -10.69 5.28 14.64
N LYS A 21 -11.79 5.81 14.09
CA LYS A 21 -11.99 5.91 12.65
C LYS A 21 -10.99 6.86 11.99
N THR A 22 -10.62 7.94 12.66
CA THR A 22 -9.62 8.89 12.16
C THR A 22 -8.23 8.26 12.11
N GLU A 23 -7.86 7.49 13.14
CA GLU A 23 -6.59 6.75 13.16
C GLU A 23 -6.53 5.68 12.06
N GLU A 24 -7.61 4.96 11.82
CA GLU A 24 -7.71 3.97 10.73
C GLU A 24 -7.50 4.64 9.36
N LEU A 25 -8.16 5.77 9.11
CA LEU A 25 -7.99 6.55 7.87
C LEU A 25 -6.56 7.06 7.72
N ALA A 26 -5.93 7.51 8.80
CA ALA A 26 -4.54 7.94 8.78
C ALA A 26 -3.59 6.79 8.43
N LYS A 27 -3.79 5.59 9.01
CA LYS A 27 -3.02 4.37 8.70
C LYS A 27 -3.17 3.97 7.22
N ILE A 28 -4.40 3.96 6.70
CA ILE A 28 -4.68 3.66 5.29
C ILE A 28 -4.02 4.70 4.38
N THR A 29 -4.11 5.99 4.71
CA THR A 29 -3.51 7.07 3.92
C THR A 29 -2.00 6.92 3.85
N LYS A 30 -1.34 6.62 4.98
CA LYS A 30 0.10 6.34 5.00
C LYS A 30 0.47 5.17 4.10
N LEU A 31 -0.27 4.06 4.18
CA LEU A 31 -0.04 2.89 3.32
C LEU A 31 -0.23 3.22 1.83
N ASN A 32 -1.21 4.04 1.49
CA ASN A 32 -1.43 4.49 0.10
C ASN A 32 -0.29 5.37 -0.42
N ILE A 33 0.23 6.28 0.41
CA ILE A 33 1.40 7.10 0.05
C ILE A 33 2.61 6.20 -0.21
N ASP A 34 2.85 5.23 0.67
CA ASP A 34 3.93 4.26 0.49
C ASP A 34 3.76 3.45 -0.81
N ILE A 35 2.54 2.99 -1.12
CA ILE A 35 2.25 2.28 -2.37
C ILE A 35 2.59 3.16 -3.57
N LYS A 36 2.16 4.43 -3.59
CA LYS A 36 2.48 5.34 -4.69
C LYS A 36 3.99 5.56 -4.86
N ARG A 37 4.75 5.61 -3.77
CA ARG A 37 6.22 5.68 -3.83
C ARG A 37 6.81 4.44 -4.48
N LEU A 38 6.37 3.25 -4.06
CA LEU A 38 6.81 1.99 -4.66
C LEU A 38 6.42 1.87 -6.14
N GLU A 39 5.25 2.38 -6.53
CA GLU A 39 4.81 2.43 -7.94
C GLU A 39 5.72 3.35 -8.79
N LEU A 40 6.17 4.48 -8.23
CA LEU A 40 7.18 5.32 -8.89
C LEU A 40 8.52 4.60 -9.04
N ASP A 41 8.96 3.87 -8.01
CA ASP A 41 10.21 3.11 -8.05
C ASP A 41 10.17 1.99 -9.11
N ILE A 42 9.02 1.32 -9.27
CA ILE A 42 8.79 0.37 -10.37
C ILE A 42 8.95 1.09 -11.71
N GLY A 43 8.30 2.25 -11.88
CA GLY A 43 8.41 3.02 -13.11
C GLY A 43 9.84 3.48 -13.42
N ILE A 44 10.67 3.73 -12.41
CA ILE A 44 12.10 4.02 -12.58
C ILE A 44 12.84 2.76 -13.05
N ALA A 45 12.63 1.62 -12.40
CA ALA A 45 13.29 0.37 -12.78
C ALA A 45 12.90 -0.08 -14.20
N GLU A 46 11.63 0.07 -14.59
CA GLU A 46 11.15 -0.22 -15.96
C GLU A 46 11.80 0.72 -16.99
N LYS A 47 11.98 2.00 -16.66
CA LYS A 47 12.73 2.94 -17.51
C LYS A 47 14.21 2.56 -17.62
N GLU A 48 14.82 2.05 -16.56
CA GLU A 48 16.21 1.56 -16.58
C GLU A 48 16.37 0.36 -17.50
N VAL A 49 15.41 -0.57 -17.51
CA VAL A 49 15.35 -1.68 -18.48
C VAL A 49 15.26 -1.14 -19.90
N GLY A 50 14.35 -0.19 -20.16
CA GLY A 50 14.20 0.42 -21.48
C GLY A 50 15.48 1.12 -21.95
N ARG A 51 16.11 1.92 -21.08
CA ARG A 51 17.40 2.58 -21.36
C ARG A 51 18.50 1.58 -21.68
N PHE A 52 18.55 0.47 -20.97
CA PHE A 52 19.53 -0.58 -21.21
C PHE A 52 19.36 -1.22 -22.59
N VAL A 53 18.13 -1.55 -22.96
CA VAL A 53 17.81 -2.11 -24.29
C VAL A 53 18.12 -1.10 -25.40
N LEU A 54 17.76 0.17 -25.22
CA LEU A 54 18.07 1.22 -26.18
C LEU A 54 19.58 1.39 -26.38
N ALA A 55 20.37 1.41 -25.30
CA ALA A 55 21.83 1.49 -25.40
C ALA A 55 22.44 0.31 -26.16
N LYS A 56 21.88 -0.91 -26.01
CA LYS A 56 22.31 -2.08 -26.78
C LYS A 56 22.00 -1.92 -28.27
N ILE A 57 20.81 -1.43 -28.61
CA ILE A 57 20.43 -1.14 -30.00
C ILE A 57 21.36 -0.09 -30.61
N GLU A 58 21.64 1.01 -29.89
CA GLU A 58 22.54 2.07 -30.33
C GLU A 58 23.98 1.57 -30.53
N SER A 59 24.42 0.58 -29.73
CA SER A 59 25.73 -0.08 -29.93
C SER A 59 25.78 -1.05 -31.11
N GLY A 60 24.69 -1.20 -31.87
CA GLY A 60 24.60 -2.08 -33.04
C GLY A 60 24.31 -3.54 -32.69
N ALA A 61 23.84 -3.84 -31.47
CA ALA A 61 23.49 -5.21 -31.10
C ALA A 61 22.25 -5.67 -31.87
N ALA A 62 22.37 -6.80 -32.58
CA ALA A 62 21.24 -7.42 -33.29
C ALA A 62 20.26 -8.17 -32.37
N SER A 63 20.68 -8.44 -31.13
CA SER A 63 19.86 -9.11 -30.11
C SER A 63 20.25 -8.67 -28.71
N VAL A 64 19.33 -8.83 -27.76
CA VAL A 64 19.56 -8.61 -26.33
C VAL A 64 19.42 -9.96 -25.62
N ASN A 65 20.42 -10.32 -24.82
CA ASN A 65 20.35 -11.54 -24.03
C ASN A 65 19.59 -11.27 -22.71
N LEU A 66 18.52 -12.04 -22.48
CA LEU A 66 17.68 -11.91 -21.29
C LEU A 66 18.37 -12.45 -20.02
N ASP A 67 19.45 -13.22 -20.18
CA ASP A 67 20.25 -13.72 -19.08
C ASP A 67 21.32 -12.75 -18.58
N GLU A 68 21.43 -11.55 -19.19
CA GLU A 68 22.36 -10.52 -18.71
C GLU A 68 22.05 -10.14 -17.26
N SER A 69 23.08 -10.18 -16.39
CA SER A 69 22.96 -9.96 -14.93
C SER A 69 22.15 -8.71 -14.60
N LYS A 70 22.41 -7.61 -15.33
CA LYS A 70 21.74 -6.33 -15.13
C LYS A 70 20.23 -6.40 -15.41
N LEU A 71 19.81 -7.18 -16.42
CA LEU A 71 18.39 -7.34 -16.75
C LEU A 71 17.68 -8.18 -15.68
N LYS A 72 18.34 -9.23 -15.18
CA LYS A 72 17.84 -10.06 -14.07
C LYS A 72 17.71 -9.26 -12.78
N GLU A 73 18.73 -8.48 -12.42
CA GLU A 73 18.70 -7.59 -11.24
C GLU A 73 17.54 -6.59 -11.30
N LEU A 74 17.34 -5.95 -12.45
CA LEU A 74 16.24 -5.00 -12.64
C LEU A 74 14.86 -5.69 -12.55
N LYS A 75 14.73 -6.87 -13.15
CA LYS A 75 13.50 -7.67 -13.07
C LYS A 75 13.23 -8.10 -11.62
N ASP A 76 14.22 -8.59 -10.90
CA ASP A 76 14.06 -9.08 -9.53
C ASP A 76 13.72 -7.92 -8.57
N ARG A 77 14.30 -6.74 -8.80
CA ARG A 77 13.92 -5.50 -8.12
C ARG A 77 12.46 -5.14 -8.38
N ILE A 78 11.98 -5.21 -9.63
CA ILE A 78 10.58 -4.94 -9.97
C ILE A 78 9.66 -5.93 -9.25
N ASP A 79 10.01 -7.22 -9.23
CA ASP A 79 9.23 -8.26 -8.56
C ASP A 79 9.17 -8.04 -7.05
N ASP A 80 10.28 -7.65 -6.42
CA ASP A 80 10.31 -7.33 -4.99
C ASP A 80 9.41 -6.12 -4.66
N LEU A 81 9.51 -5.04 -5.43
CA LEU A 81 8.66 -3.86 -5.26
C LEU A 81 7.17 -4.22 -5.43
N LYS A 82 6.83 -5.09 -6.41
CA LYS A 82 5.46 -5.59 -6.61
C LYS A 82 4.98 -6.42 -5.42
N LYS A 83 5.84 -7.26 -4.83
CA LYS A 83 5.52 -8.01 -3.59
C LYS A 83 5.25 -7.06 -2.43
N GLN A 84 6.10 -6.05 -2.23
CA GLN A 84 5.89 -5.05 -1.19
C GLN A 84 4.56 -4.29 -1.34
N ILE A 85 4.20 -3.90 -2.57
CA ILE A 85 2.90 -3.28 -2.86
C ILE A 85 1.75 -4.21 -2.48
N ARG A 86 1.81 -5.50 -2.89
CA ARG A 86 0.78 -6.50 -2.53
C ARG A 86 0.62 -6.60 -1.02
N THR A 87 1.71 -6.77 -0.28
CA THR A 87 1.66 -6.82 1.19
C THR A 87 1.06 -5.56 1.81
N LYS A 88 1.34 -4.37 1.28
CA LYS A 88 0.72 -3.13 1.77
C LYS A 88 -0.77 -3.04 1.44
N ARG A 89 -1.20 -3.52 0.26
CA ARG A 89 -2.62 -3.61 -0.12
C ARG A 89 -3.37 -4.60 0.78
N ASP A 90 -2.77 -5.75 1.08
CA ASP A 90 -3.35 -6.73 2.01
C ASP A 90 -3.52 -6.14 3.42
N LYS A 91 -2.56 -5.33 3.88
CA LYS A 91 -2.68 -4.59 5.15
C LYS A 91 -3.84 -3.60 5.14
N ILE A 92 -4.07 -2.89 4.03
CA ILE A 92 -5.23 -1.98 3.89
C ILE A 92 -6.54 -2.77 3.99
N GLU A 93 -6.64 -3.90 3.30
CA GLU A 93 -7.85 -4.74 3.35
C GLU A 93 -8.09 -5.32 4.74
N LYS A 94 -7.03 -5.72 5.46
CA LYS A 94 -7.13 -6.11 6.87
C LYS A 94 -7.70 -4.99 7.74
N ILE A 95 -7.15 -3.78 7.67
CA ILE A 95 -7.65 -2.62 8.43
C ILE A 95 -9.13 -2.33 8.11
N LYS A 96 -9.53 -2.39 6.84
CA LYS A 96 -10.93 -2.20 6.44
C LYS A 96 -11.85 -3.30 7.00
N SER A 97 -11.40 -4.56 6.95
CA SER A 97 -12.19 -5.70 7.43
C SER A 97 -12.37 -5.69 8.95
N GLU A 98 -11.32 -5.34 9.70
CA GLU A 98 -11.35 -5.16 11.16
C GLU A 98 -12.30 -4.01 11.54
N ALA A 99 -12.25 -2.89 10.83
CA ALA A 99 -13.16 -1.76 11.02
C ALA A 99 -14.63 -2.11 10.70
N GLY A 100 -14.86 -2.95 9.68
CA GLY A 100 -16.19 -3.48 9.33
C GLY A 100 -16.76 -4.42 10.40
N SER A 101 -15.91 -5.31 10.94
CA SER A 101 -16.30 -6.29 11.97
C SER A 101 -16.63 -5.66 13.34
N LYS A 102 -15.97 -4.54 13.71
CA LYS A 102 -16.28 -3.81 14.95
C LYS A 102 -17.66 -3.12 14.91
N LYS A 103 -18.21 -2.83 13.73
CA LYS A 103 -19.54 -2.20 13.60
C LYS A 103 -20.71 -3.16 13.89
N SER A 104 -20.51 -4.48 13.78
CA SER A 104 -21.58 -5.46 13.99
C SER A 104 -21.68 -6.01 15.42
N GLY A 105 -20.79 -5.62 16.33
CA GLY A 105 -20.78 -6.08 17.74
C GLY A 105 -21.44 -5.14 18.76
N GLY A 106 -22.06 -4.04 18.33
CA GLY A 106 -22.62 -3.00 19.22
C GLY A 106 -24.14 -3.00 19.35
N ALA A 107 -24.84 -4.00 18.82
CA ALA A 107 -26.30 -4.14 18.90
C ALA A 107 -26.64 -5.43 19.66
N GLN A 108 -26.40 -5.45 20.97
CA GLN A 108 -27.02 -6.36 21.92
C GLN A 108 -27.02 -5.70 23.31
#